data_AF-A0ABD5DHK4-F1
#
_entry.id   AF-A0ABD5DHK4-F1
#
_cell.length_a   1.000
_cell.length_b   1.000
_cell.length_c   1.000
_cell.angle_alpha   90.00
_cell.angle_beta   90.00
_cell.angle_gamma   90.00
#
_symmetry.space_group_name_H-M   'P 1'
#
loop_
_entity.id
_entity.type
_entity.pdbx_description
1 polymer ?
#
loop_
_entity_poly.entity_id
_entity_poly.type
_entity_poly.pdbx_seq_one_letter_code
_entity_poly.pdbx_strand_id
1 'polypeptide(L)' 'MSTPPVDRRTLAAIAPKLAELTETVLFGDIWARSELSPRERSLITLSALTAQGKTEQLPWHIAFGYQNGLS' A
#
# COMPACT_ATOMS: atom_id res chain seq x y z
N MET A 1 20.48 -4.51 13.60
CA MET A 1 20.48 -3.77 12.32
C MET A 1 19.05 -3.79 11.81
N SER A 2 18.37 -2.64 11.69
CA SER A 2 17.04 -2.61 11.08
C SER A 2 17.18 -2.87 9.59
N THR A 3 16.41 -3.82 9.07
CA THR A 3 16.28 -4.06 7.63
C THR A 3 15.81 -2.75 6.97
N PRO A 4 16.48 -2.24 5.94
CA PRO A 4 16.02 -1.04 5.24
C PRO A 4 14.61 -1.28 4.66
N PRO A 5 13.74 -0.26 4.67
CA PRO A 5 12.39 -0.39 4.10
C PRO A 5 12.50 -0.84 2.64
N VAL A 6 11.69 -1.83 2.26
CA VAL A 6 11.61 -2.27 0.86
C VAL A 6 10.87 -1.18 0.08
N ASP A 7 11.63 -0.34 -0.62
CA ASP A 7 11.08 0.62 -1.58
C ASP A 7 10.90 -0.02 -2.96
N ARG A 8 10.25 0.71 -3.89
CA ARG A 8 9.96 0.23 -5.24
C ARG A 8 11.21 -0.26 -5.99
N ARG A 9 12.35 0.44 -5.84
CA ARG A 9 13.60 0.09 -6.54
C ARG A 9 14.22 -1.18 -5.97
N THR A 10 14.24 -1.28 -4.65
CA THR A 10 14.75 -2.44 -3.93
C THR A 10 13.88 -3.66 -4.21
N LEU A 11 12.55 -3.50 -4.23
CA LEU A 11 11.60 -4.55 -4.57
C LEU A 11 11.81 -5.05 -6.00
N ALA A 12 12.01 -4.15 -6.96
CA ALA A 12 12.27 -4.52 -8.35
C ALA A 12 13.57 -5.33 -8.52
N ALA A 13 14.60 -5.03 -7.71
CA ALA A 13 15.87 -5.75 -7.73
C ALA A 13 15.78 -7.17 -7.12
N ILE A 14 15.02 -7.34 -6.03
CA ILE A 14 14.94 -8.62 -5.29
C ILE A 14 13.78 -9.52 -5.77
N ALA A 15 12.70 -8.94 -6.27
CA ALA A 15 11.46 -9.63 -6.64
C ALA A 15 10.77 -8.91 -7.82
N PRO A 16 11.35 -8.96 -9.03
CA PRO A 16 10.92 -8.13 -10.17
C PRO A 16 9.45 -8.33 -10.53
N LYS A 17 8.93 -9.57 -10.48
CA LYS A 17 7.52 -9.83 -10.78
C LYS A 17 6.58 -9.23 -9.73
N LEU A 18 6.98 -9.21 -8.46
CA LEU A 18 6.19 -8.60 -7.41
C LEU A 18 6.15 -7.07 -7.55
N ALA A 19 7.27 -6.45 -7.94
CA ALA A 19 7.29 -5.02 -8.28
C ALA A 19 6.35 -4.71 -9.46
N GLU A 20 6.43 -5.49 -10.54
CA GLU A 20 5.55 -5.34 -11.70
C GLU A 20 4.06 -5.45 -11.32
N LEU A 21 3.68 -6.46 -10.51
CA LEU A 21 2.29 -6.64 -10.07
C LEU A 21 1.83 -5.51 -9.13
N THR A 22 2.72 -5.00 -8.28
CA THR A 22 2.43 -3.85 -7.41
C THR A 22 2.08 -2.63 -8.24
N GLU A 23 2.82 -2.40 -9.33
CA GLU A 23 2.62 -1.24 -10.19
C GLU A 23 1.42 -1.39 -11.11
N THR A 24 1.31 -2.51 -11.81
CA THR A 24 0.34 -2.69 -12.91
C THR A 24 -1.01 -3.17 -12.42
N VAL A 25 -1.05 -4.05 -11.42
CA VAL A 25 -2.29 -4.67 -10.93
C VAL A 25 -2.80 -3.95 -9.69
N LEU A 26 -1.97 -3.84 -8.64
CA LEU A 26 -2.41 -3.24 -7.39
C LEU A 26 -2.73 -1.75 -7.60
N PHE A 27 -1.73 -0.94 -7.96
CA PHE A 27 -1.93 0.50 -8.10
C PHE A 27 -2.50 0.92 -9.47
N GLY A 28 -2.11 0.24 -10.54
CA GLY A 28 -2.52 0.57 -11.92
C GLY A 28 -3.95 0.16 -12.30
N ASP A 29 -4.50 -0.87 -11.64
CA ASP A 29 -5.89 -1.31 -11.86
C ASP A 29 -6.70 -1.16 -10.56
N ILE A 30 -6.46 -2.01 -9.55
CA ILE A 30 -7.37 -2.17 -8.40
C ILE A 30 -7.60 -0.85 -7.66
N TRP A 31 -6.55 -0.06 -7.42
CA TRP A 31 -6.66 1.25 -6.76
C TRP A 31 -7.25 2.35 -7.66
N ALA A 32 -7.18 2.19 -8.98
CA ALA A 32 -7.69 3.15 -9.95
C ALA A 32 -9.19 2.96 -10.28
N ARG A 33 -9.80 1.84 -9.86
CA ARG A 33 -11.22 1.55 -10.10
C ARG A 33 -12.14 2.57 -9.42
N SER A 34 -13.21 2.97 -10.11
CA SER A 34 -14.04 4.14 -9.78
C SER A 34 -15.08 3.93 -8.67
N GLU A 35 -15.38 2.69 -8.30
CA GLU A 35 -16.46 2.36 -7.34
C GLU A 35 -16.13 2.82 -5.91
N LEU A 36 -14.85 2.99 -5.59
CA LEU A 36 -14.38 3.49 -4.30
C LEU A 36 -13.31 4.56 -4.52
N SER A 37 -13.45 5.67 -3.80
CA SER A 37 -12.46 6.74 -3.77
C SER A 37 -11.14 6.27 -3.13
N PRO A 38 -10.01 6.96 -3.42
CA PRO A 38 -8.74 6.69 -2.74
C PRO A 38 -8.85 6.77 -1.22
N ARG A 39 -9.68 7.69 -0.70
CA ARG A 39 -9.97 7.85 0.73
C ARG A 39 -10.58 6.58 1.32
N GLU A 40 -11.63 6.05 0.69
CA GLU A 40 -12.33 4.83 1.14
C GLU A 40 -11.40 3.61 1.07
N ARG A 41 -10.60 3.49 0.00
CA ARG A 41 -9.61 2.40 -0.14
C ARG A 41 -8.54 2.44 0.94
N SER A 42 -8.04 3.64 1.28
CA SER A 42 -7.11 3.81 2.39
C SER A 42 -7.71 3.41 3.73
N LEU A 43 -8.96 3.82 4.01
CA LEU A 43 -9.65 3.44 5.24
C LEU A 43 -9.82 1.91 5.35
N ILE A 44 -10.33 1.27 4.29
CA ILE A 44 -10.52 -0.18 4.25
C ILE A 44 -9.21 -0.93 4.43
N THR A 45 -8.14 -0.47 3.77
CA THR A 45 -6.81 -1.08 3.89
C THR A 45 -6.29 -0.99 5.33
N LEU A 46 -6.41 0.18 5.97
CA LEU A 46 -6.02 0.36 7.37
C LEU A 46 -6.83 -0.52 8.31
N SER A 47 -8.15 -0.64 8.10
CA SER A 47 -9.01 -1.54 8.88
C SER A 47 -8.57 -3.01 8.74
N ALA A 48 -8.29 -3.46 7.51
CA ALA A 48 -7.86 -4.83 7.24
C ALA A 48 -6.50 -5.13 7.89
N LEU A 49 -5.51 -4.25 7.73
CA LEU A 49 -4.19 -4.41 8.34
C LEU A 49 -4.27 -4.44 9.87
N THR A 50 -5.11 -3.58 10.46
CA THR A 50 -5.34 -3.53 11.91
C THR A 50 -5.97 -4.83 12.40
N ALA A 51 -7.04 -5.29 11.75
CA ALA A 51 -7.71 -6.55 12.11
C ALA A 51 -6.80 -7.77 11.99
N GLN A 52 -5.85 -7.75 11.07
CA GLN A 52 -4.86 -8.82 10.87
C GLN A 52 -3.60 -8.68 11.73
N GLY A 53 -3.49 -7.64 12.57
CA GLY A 53 -2.30 -7.39 13.38
C GLY A 53 -1.04 -7.07 12.55
N LYS A 54 -1.19 -6.57 11.32
CA LYS A 54 -0.07 -6.21 10.42
C LYS A 54 0.49 -4.82 10.75
N THR A 55 0.91 -4.66 12.00
CA THR A 55 1.33 -3.36 12.57
C THR A 55 2.51 -2.73 11.84
N GLU A 56 3.43 -3.53 11.30
CA GLU A 56 4.59 -3.04 10.54
C GLU A 56 4.22 -2.29 9.26
N GLN A 57 3.04 -2.57 8.68
CA GLN A 57 2.56 -1.90 7.46
C GLN A 57 1.83 -0.59 7.76
N LEU A 58 1.34 -0.41 8.99
CA LEU A 58 0.47 0.71 9.35
C LEU A 58 1.12 2.09 9.16
N PRO A 59 2.40 2.35 9.51
CA PRO A 59 2.99 3.68 9.38
C PRO A 59 2.92 4.23 7.96
N TRP A 60 3.25 3.40 6.97
CA TRP A 60 3.20 3.79 5.55
C TRP A 60 1.75 4.02 5.10
N HIS A 61 0.83 3.11 5.43
CA HIS A 61 -0.57 3.21 5.03
C HIS A 61 -1.32 4.36 5.72
N ILE A 62 -0.93 4.76 6.94
CA ILE A 62 -1.46 5.95 7.62
C ILE A 62 -1.03 7.20 6.86
N ALA A 63 0.27 7.33 6.56
CA ALA A 63 0.78 8.48 5.78
C ALA A 63 0.13 8.57 4.40
N PHE A 64 -0.03 7.43 3.72
CA PHE A 64 -0.73 7.35 2.44
C PHE A 64 -2.22 7.67 2.58
N GLY A 65 -2.85 7.28 3.68
CA GLY A 65 -4.24 7.64 4.01
C GLY A 65 -4.46 9.15 4.12
N TYR A 66 -3.55 9.87 4.77
CA TYR A 66 -3.60 11.34 4.83
C TYR A 66 -3.48 11.97 3.43
N GLN A 67 -2.58 11.46 2.60
CA GLN A 67 -2.45 11.92 1.20
C GLN A 67 -3.74 11.68 0.40
N ASN A 68 -4.49 10.63 0.75
CA ASN A 68 -5.77 10.29 0.15
C ASN A 68 -6.99 10.93 0.85
N GLY A 69 -6.79 11.88 1.78
CA GLY A 69 -7.87 12.67 2.39
C GLY A 69 -8.51 12.09 3.66
N LEU A 70 -7.82 11.19 4.36
CA LEU A 70 -8.15 10.88 5.77
C LEU A 70 -7.71 12.04 6.68
N SER A 71 -8.32 12.15 7.86
CA SER A 71 -8.12 13.22 8.85
C SER A 71 -7.99 12.65 10.25
#